data_AF-A0A1B6KNN8-F1
#
_entry.id   AF-A0A1B6KNN8-F1
#
_cell.length_a   1.000
_cell.length_b   1.000
_cell.length_c   1.000
_cell.angle_alpha   90.00
_cell.angle_beta   90.00
_cell.angle_gamma   90.00
#
_symmetry.space_group_name_H-M   'P 1'
#
loop_
_entity.id
_entity.type
_entity.pdbx_description
1 polymer ?
#
loop_
_entity_poly.entity_id
_entity_poly.type
_entity_poly.pdbx_seq_one_letter_code
_entity_poly.pdbx_strand_id
1 'polypeptide(L)'
;TFPGVVLRNLKYLSVNGDNFYCTICEEDVEVGEDTDITRENLTSHFEFNHVNNVNIELDRQSLVNNLEDLFGSIPKTIKDNIKFIEFMEDKNFNCTLCDETMEAKYNGKYKANPTKTVENFVKHLTSNKHQEKL
;
A
#
# COMPACT_ATOMS: atom_id res chain seq x y z
N THR A 1 -20.92 20.06 15.60
CA THR A 1 -19.48 20.02 15.29
C THR A 1 -19.07 18.58 15.02
N PHE A 2 -18.21 18.33 14.04
CA PHE A 2 -17.74 16.96 13.78
C PHE A 2 -16.82 16.44 14.90
N PRO A 3 -16.84 15.13 15.20
CA PRO A 3 -15.94 14.51 16.18
C PRO A 3 -14.48 14.64 15.77
N GLY A 4 -13.58 14.66 16.75
CA GLY A 4 -12.14 14.83 16.48
C GLY A 4 -11.55 13.73 15.57
N VAL A 5 -12.09 12.51 15.62
CA VAL A 5 -11.65 11.41 14.74
C VAL A 5 -11.97 11.68 13.27
N VAL A 6 -13.11 12.29 12.97
CA VAL A 6 -13.47 12.70 11.60
C VAL A 6 -12.52 13.79 11.13
N LEU A 7 -12.31 14.83 11.94
CA LEU A 7 -11.47 15.97 11.58
C LEU A 7 -10.01 15.57 11.26
N ARG A 8 -9.44 14.62 12.00
CA ARG A 8 -8.06 14.14 11.77
C ARG A 8 -7.90 13.32 10.49
N ASN A 9 -8.98 12.72 10.01
CA ASN A 9 -8.96 11.82 8.85
C ASN A 9 -9.60 12.42 7.59
N LEU A 10 -10.02 13.70 7.63
CA LEU A 10 -10.61 14.40 6.48
C LEU A 10 -9.76 14.34 5.21
N LYS A 11 -8.42 14.34 5.35
CA LYS A 11 -7.47 14.27 4.23
C LYS A 11 -7.58 13.00 3.38
N TYR A 12 -8.26 11.98 3.88
CA TYR A 12 -8.50 10.71 3.18
C TYR A 12 -9.89 10.64 2.56
N LEU A 13 -10.72 11.68 2.70
CA LEU A 13 -12.04 11.74 2.09
C LEU A 13 -12.01 12.52 0.78
N SER A 14 -12.80 12.03 -0.15
CA SER A 14 -13.22 12.74 -1.36
C SER A 14 -14.74 12.63 -1.49
N VAL A 15 -15.33 13.40 -2.41
CA VAL A 15 -16.77 13.32 -2.71
C VAL A 15 -16.96 12.39 -3.89
N ASN A 16 -17.86 11.42 -3.76
CA ASN A 16 -18.23 10.49 -4.81
C ASN A 16 -19.76 10.48 -4.98
N GLY A 17 -20.25 11.32 -5.89
CA GLY A 17 -21.68 11.56 -6.06
C GLY A 17 -22.29 12.15 -4.78
N ASP A 18 -23.28 11.44 -4.23
CA ASP A 18 -23.97 11.84 -3.00
C ASP A 18 -23.27 11.33 -1.73
N ASN A 19 -22.25 10.48 -1.86
CA ASN A 19 -21.53 9.88 -0.74
C ASN A 19 -20.12 10.47 -0.56
N PHE A 20 -19.50 10.15 0.58
CA PHE A 20 -18.05 10.32 0.73
C PHE A 20 -17.34 9.07 0.23
N TYR A 21 -16.12 9.22 -0.28
CA TYR A 21 -15.25 8.12 -0.63
C TYR A 21 -13.95 8.23 0.15
N CYS A 22 -13.61 7.16 0.89
CA CYS A 22 -12.37 7.08 1.63
C CYS A 22 -11.27 6.49 0.73
N THR A 23 -10.29 7.29 0.37
CA THR A 23 -9.21 6.88 -0.55
C THR A 23 -8.26 5.85 0.04
N ILE A 24 -8.24 5.70 1.36
CA ILE A 24 -7.39 4.72 2.05
C ILE A 24 -8.08 3.36 2.17
N CYS A 25 -9.40 3.36 2.40
CA CYS A 25 -10.19 2.14 2.49
C CYS A 25 -10.75 1.69 1.13
N GLU A 26 -10.65 2.55 0.12
CA GLU A 26 -11.20 2.36 -1.22
C GLU A 26 -12.71 2.05 -1.23
N GLU A 27 -13.46 2.62 -0.28
CA GLU A 27 -14.89 2.38 -0.10
C GLU A 27 -15.68 3.68 0.07
N ASP A 28 -16.97 3.62 -0.29
CA ASP A 28 -17.92 4.69 -0.02
C ASP A 28 -18.35 4.69 1.45
N VAL A 29 -18.48 5.88 2.02
CA VAL A 29 -19.10 6.13 3.32
C VAL A 29 -20.41 6.86 3.06
N GLU A 30 -21.50 6.18 3.36
CA GLU A 30 -22.86 6.66 3.07
C GLU A 30 -23.17 7.97 3.79
N VAL A 31 -23.71 8.93 3.03
CA VAL A 31 -24.30 10.15 3.60
C VAL A 31 -25.72 9.82 4.03
N GLY A 32 -26.00 10.01 5.31
CA GLY A 32 -27.33 9.74 5.87
C GLY A 32 -28.35 10.81 5.55
N GLU A 33 -29.61 10.54 5.90
CA GLU A 33 -30.74 11.47 5.70
C GLU A 33 -30.53 12.84 6.38
N ASP A 34 -29.70 12.88 7.44
CA ASP A 34 -29.34 14.09 8.14
C ASP A 34 -27.85 14.13 8.55
N THR A 35 -27.48 15.25 9.17
CA THR A 35 -26.11 15.52 9.61
C THR A 35 -25.67 14.72 10.83
N ASP A 36 -26.59 14.12 11.59
CA ASP A 36 -26.27 13.26 12.73
C ASP A 36 -25.92 11.85 12.24
N ILE A 37 -26.73 11.28 11.35
CA ILE A 37 -26.47 9.96 10.73
C ILE A 37 -25.17 9.99 9.92
N THR A 38 -24.98 11.03 9.10
CA THR A 38 -23.74 11.20 8.33
C THR A 38 -22.50 11.24 9.23
N ARG A 39 -22.63 11.86 10.41
CA ARG A 39 -21.54 11.96 11.38
C ARG A 39 -21.26 10.62 12.05
N GLU A 40 -22.30 9.87 12.38
CA GLU A 40 -22.16 8.52 12.94
C GLU A 40 -21.46 7.60 11.94
N ASN A 41 -21.91 7.56 10.68
CA ASN A 41 -21.29 6.77 9.62
C ASN A 41 -19.80 7.07 9.46
N LEU A 42 -19.41 8.36 9.39
CA LEU A 42 -18.00 8.76 9.29
C LEU A 42 -17.20 8.37 10.53
N THR A 43 -17.78 8.50 11.72
CA THR A 43 -17.12 8.15 12.98
C THR A 43 -16.86 6.65 13.04
N SER A 44 -17.88 5.83 12.79
CA SER A 44 -17.76 4.37 12.78
C SER A 44 -16.77 3.88 11.74
N HIS A 45 -16.78 4.44 10.52
CA HIS A 45 -15.80 4.11 9.49
C HIS A 45 -14.37 4.37 9.97
N PHE A 46 -14.10 5.55 10.54
CA PHE A 46 -12.74 5.91 10.97
C PHE A 46 -12.25 5.18 12.23
N GLU A 47 -13.15 4.66 13.06
CA GLU A 47 -12.78 3.96 14.29
C GLU A 47 -12.51 2.46 14.09
N PHE A 48 -13.10 1.82 13.08
CA PHE A 48 -13.02 0.37 12.93
C PHE A 48 -11.78 -0.11 12.17
N ASN A 49 -11.78 -0.03 10.83
CA ASN A 49 -10.70 -0.57 9.99
C ASN A 49 -9.75 0.50 9.44
N HIS A 50 -10.16 1.77 9.50
CA HIS A 50 -9.41 2.85 8.88
C HIS A 50 -7.98 2.99 9.44
N VAL A 51 -7.80 2.86 10.75
CA VAL A 51 -6.48 2.96 11.39
C VAL A 51 -5.53 1.88 10.86
N ASN A 52 -6.01 0.65 10.68
CA ASN A 52 -5.21 -0.43 10.12
C ASN A 52 -4.83 -0.13 8.67
N ASN A 53 -5.77 0.34 7.85
CA ASN A 53 -5.50 0.70 6.46
C ASN A 53 -4.51 1.87 6.34
N VAL A 54 -4.58 2.87 7.24
CA VAL A 54 -3.59 3.95 7.31
C VAL A 54 -2.19 3.41 7.63
N ASN A 55 -2.07 2.46 8.56
CA ASN A 55 -0.78 1.85 8.89
C ASN A 55 -0.21 1.05 7.70
N ILE A 56 -1.06 0.25 7.03
CA ILE A 56 -0.67 -0.48 5.80
C ILE A 56 -0.17 0.50 4.73
N GLU A 57 -0.84 1.64 4.55
CA GLU A 57 -0.40 2.64 3.58
C GLU A 57 0.92 3.32 3.96
N LEU A 58 1.15 3.57 5.25
CA LEU A 58 2.43 4.08 5.74
C LEU A 58 3.57 3.08 5.52
N ASP A 59 3.33 1.80 5.77
CA ASP A 59 4.30 0.73 5.51
C ASP A 59 4.58 0.61 4.01
N ARG A 60 3.54 0.72 3.16
CA ARG A 60 3.69 0.77 1.70
C ARG A 60 4.51 1.97 1.25
N GLN A 61 4.28 3.15 1.81
CA GLN A 61 5.06 4.35 1.48
C GLN A 61 6.53 4.20 1.91
N SER A 62 6.78 3.60 3.08
CA SER A 62 8.13 3.25 3.53
C SER A 62 8.83 2.30 2.55
N LEU A 63 8.12 1.26 2.09
CA LEU A 63 8.61 0.35 1.05
C LEU A 63 8.93 1.09 -0.26
N VAL A 64 8.04 1.96 -0.74
CA VAL A 64 8.27 2.78 -1.94
C VAL A 64 9.57 3.56 -1.80
N ASN A 65 9.76 4.26 -0.68
CA ASN A 65 10.97 5.04 -0.44
C ASN A 65 12.23 4.15 -0.45
N ASN A 66 12.18 2.98 0.19
CA ASN A 66 13.29 2.01 0.17
C ASN A 66 13.60 1.51 -1.25
N LEU A 67 12.58 1.27 -2.07
CA LEU A 67 12.75 0.86 -3.47
C LEU A 67 13.27 2.00 -4.35
N GLU A 68 12.85 3.25 -4.11
CA GLU A 68 13.39 4.44 -4.77
C GLU A 68 14.86 4.66 -4.39
N ASP A 69 15.23 4.50 -3.12
CA ASP A 69 16.62 4.56 -2.66
C ASP A 69 17.49 3.47 -3.32
N LEU A 70 16.93 2.27 -3.50
CA LEU A 70 17.64 1.16 -4.13
C LEU A 70 17.78 1.32 -5.64
N PHE A 71 16.73 1.77 -6.34
CA PHE A 71 16.66 1.74 -7.80
C PHE A 71 16.84 3.11 -8.46
N GLY A 72 16.73 4.20 -7.72
CA GLY A 72 16.60 5.58 -8.23
C GLY A 72 15.24 5.85 -8.88
N SER A 73 14.72 4.90 -9.65
CA SER A 73 13.37 4.91 -10.23
C SER A 73 12.79 3.50 -10.18
N ILE A 74 11.59 3.35 -9.63
CA ILE A 74 10.93 2.04 -9.54
C ILE A 74 10.43 1.62 -10.94
N PRO A 75 10.86 0.44 -11.45
CA PRO A 75 10.32 -0.12 -12.68
C PRO A 75 8.80 -0.34 -12.61
N LYS A 76 8.09 -0.07 -13.72
CA LYS A 76 6.63 -0.17 -13.78
C LYS A 76 6.10 -1.53 -13.30
N THR A 77 6.70 -2.63 -13.72
CA THR A 77 6.32 -3.98 -13.28
C THR A 77 6.34 -4.15 -11.75
N ILE A 78 7.33 -3.57 -11.08
CA ILE A 78 7.43 -3.61 -9.61
C ILE A 78 6.36 -2.70 -8.99
N LYS A 79 6.15 -1.51 -9.55
CA LYS A 79 5.12 -0.57 -9.11
C LYS A 79 3.71 -1.16 -9.20
N ASP A 80 3.39 -1.83 -10.30
CA ASP A 80 2.07 -2.44 -10.54
C ASP A 80 1.79 -3.62 -9.59
N ASN A 81 2.83 -4.23 -9.03
CA ASN A 81 2.73 -5.37 -8.10
C ASN A 81 3.10 -5.00 -6.65
N ILE A 82 3.31 -3.72 -6.34
CA ILE A 82 3.91 -3.29 -5.06
C ILE A 82 3.09 -3.71 -3.84
N LYS A 83 1.77 -3.84 -4.00
CA LYS A 83 0.84 -4.30 -2.96
C LYS A 83 1.10 -5.74 -2.50
N PHE A 84 1.85 -6.51 -3.28
CA PHE A 84 2.23 -7.88 -2.95
C PHE A 84 3.66 -7.98 -2.43
N ILE A 85 4.38 -6.86 -2.29
CA ILE A 85 5.79 -6.85 -1.92
C ILE A 85 5.90 -6.38 -0.48
N GLU A 86 6.65 -7.11 0.34
CA GLU A 86 7.00 -6.72 1.70
C GLU A 86 8.52 -6.68 1.87
N PHE A 87 9.01 -5.75 2.68
CA PHE A 87 10.42 -5.68 3.06
C PHE A 87 10.67 -6.52 4.31
N MET A 88 11.68 -7.39 4.25
CA MET A 88 12.13 -8.19 5.39
C MET A 88 13.40 -7.58 6.00
N GLU A 89 13.60 -7.74 7.32
CA GLU A 89 14.68 -7.13 8.11
C GLU A 89 16.10 -7.37 7.53
N ASP A 90 16.32 -8.51 6.84
CA ASP A 90 17.59 -8.86 6.19
C ASP A 90 17.82 -8.20 4.82
N LYS A 91 17.06 -7.15 4.51
CA LYS A 91 17.05 -6.47 3.21
C LYS A 91 16.66 -7.38 2.04
N ASN A 92 15.90 -8.42 2.36
CA ASN A 92 15.22 -9.27 1.40
C ASN A 92 13.79 -8.79 1.22
N PHE A 93 13.13 -9.26 0.18
CA PHE A 93 11.74 -8.89 -0.11
C PHE A 93 10.91 -10.15 -0.21
N ASN A 94 9.68 -10.11 0.26
CA ASN A 94 8.74 -11.21 0.12
C ASN A 94 7.63 -10.83 -0.86
N CYS A 95 7.20 -11.78 -1.68
CA CYS A 95 5.96 -11.68 -2.43
C CYS A 95 4.85 -12.35 -1.62
N THR A 96 3.95 -11.58 -1.00
CA THR A 96 2.86 -12.09 -0.16
C THR A 96 1.86 -12.93 -0.94
N LEU A 97 1.67 -12.64 -2.23
CA LEU A 97 0.81 -13.44 -3.11
C LEU A 97 1.39 -14.83 -3.38
N CYS A 98 2.70 -14.89 -3.60
CA CYS A 98 3.39 -16.14 -3.91
C CYS A 98 3.83 -16.91 -2.67
N ASP A 99 3.95 -16.23 -1.53
CA ASP A 99 4.66 -16.66 -0.33
C ASP A 99 6.11 -17.05 -0.66
N GLU A 100 6.80 -16.17 -1.41
CA GLU A 100 8.16 -16.40 -1.91
C GLU A 100 9.09 -15.20 -1.72
N THR A 101 10.30 -15.47 -1.23
CA THR A 101 11.36 -14.47 -1.13
C THR A 101 11.94 -14.10 -2.49
N MET A 102 11.91 -12.81 -2.81
CA MET A 102 12.64 -12.19 -3.92
C MET A 102 13.98 -11.63 -3.39
N GLU A 103 15.06 -12.34 -3.70
CA GLU A 103 16.40 -11.95 -3.25
C GLU A 103 16.86 -10.61 -3.84
N ALA A 104 17.22 -9.67 -2.97
CA ALA A 104 18.03 -8.52 -3.35
C ALA A 104 19.50 -8.95 -3.44
N LYS A 105 20.13 -8.78 -4.61
CA LYS A 105 21.54 -9.15 -4.77
C LYS A 105 22.45 -8.01 -4.37
N TYR A 106 23.31 -8.29 -3.39
CA TYR A 106 24.43 -7.45 -3.00
C TYR A 106 25.68 -7.87 -3.78
N ASN A 107 26.37 -6.91 -4.40
CA ASN A 107 27.69 -7.15 -4.99
C ASN A 107 28.73 -7.17 -3.86
N GLY A 108 29.07 -8.38 -3.39
CA GLY A 108 30.12 -8.56 -2.40
C GLY A 108 29.88 -7.74 -1.12
N LYS A 109 30.96 -7.25 -0.48
CA LYS A 109 30.88 -6.74 0.88
C LYS A 109 30.09 -5.42 1.07
N TYR A 110 29.89 -4.52 0.09
CA TYR A 110 29.32 -3.19 0.41
C TYR A 110 28.58 -2.41 -0.71
N LYS A 111 27.92 -3.05 -1.68
CA LYS A 111 26.99 -2.29 -2.55
C LYS A 111 25.82 -3.14 -3.02
N ALA A 112 24.60 -2.63 -2.87
CA ALA A 112 23.44 -3.17 -3.58
C ALA A 112 23.79 -3.25 -5.08
N ASN A 113 23.29 -4.28 -5.78
CA ASN A 113 23.30 -4.33 -7.23
C ASN A 113 21.85 -4.11 -7.71
N PRO A 114 21.42 -2.83 -7.84
CA PRO A 114 20.05 -2.48 -8.17
C PRO A 114 19.55 -3.19 -9.43
N THR A 115 20.39 -3.24 -10.46
CA THR A 115 20.07 -3.90 -11.73
C THR A 115 19.73 -5.37 -11.52
N LYS A 116 20.53 -6.10 -10.73
CA LYS A 116 20.28 -7.52 -10.53
C LYS A 116 19.07 -7.80 -9.64
N THR A 117 18.83 -6.95 -8.64
CA THR A 117 17.61 -7.01 -7.83
C THR A 117 16.37 -6.76 -8.68
N VAL A 118 16.39 -5.73 -9.54
CA VAL A 118 15.30 -5.45 -10.48
C VAL A 118 15.05 -6.65 -11.41
N GLU A 119 16.10 -7.23 -12.00
CA GLU A 119 15.96 -8.41 -12.86
C GLU A 119 15.27 -9.57 -12.14
N ASN A 120 15.66 -9.84 -10.88
CA ASN A 120 15.06 -10.91 -10.07
C ASN A 120 13.57 -10.65 -9.80
N PHE A 121 13.23 -9.42 -9.41
CA PHE A 121 11.85 -9.03 -9.12
C PHE A 121 10.99 -9.13 -10.36
N VAL A 122 11.43 -8.52 -11.47
CA VAL A 122 10.70 -8.57 -12.73
C VAL A 122 10.51 -10.01 -13.17
N LYS A 123 11.56 -10.84 -13.11
CA LYS A 123 11.46 -12.27 -13.45
C LYS A 123 10.41 -13.01 -12.61
N HIS A 124 10.35 -12.76 -11.31
CA HIS A 124 9.35 -13.37 -10.42
C HIS A 124 7.94 -12.85 -10.74
N LEU A 125 7.77 -11.52 -10.77
CA LEU A 125 6.48 -10.86 -10.96
C LEU A 125 5.85 -11.14 -12.33
N THR A 126 6.66 -11.40 -13.37
CA THR A 126 6.17 -11.80 -14.69
C THR A 126 6.13 -13.31 -14.89
N SER A 127 6.39 -14.12 -13.86
CA SER A 127 6.32 -15.58 -13.97
C SER A 127 4.88 -16.06 -14.04
N ASN A 128 4.63 -17.15 -14.78
CA ASN A 128 3.29 -17.74 -14.89
C ASN A 128 2.68 -18.03 -13.51
N LYS A 129 3.49 -18.51 -12.56
CA LYS A 129 3.05 -18.82 -11.20
C LYS A 129 2.49 -17.60 -10.48
N HIS A 130 3.12 -16.44 -10.63
CA HIS A 130 2.63 -15.19 -10.05
C HIS A 130 1.37 -14.71 -10.77
N GLN A 131 1.38 -14.76 -12.10
CA GLN A 131 0.26 -14.30 -12.93
C GLN A 131 -1.01 -15.15 -12.75
N GLU A 132 -0.89 -16.44 -12.46
CA GLU A 132 -2.02 -17.33 -12.13
C GLU A 132 -2.70 -16.99 -10.79
N LYS A 133 -2.03 -16.23 -9.91
CA LYS A 133 -2.55 -15.84 -8.59
C LYS A 133 -3.11 -14.40 -8.54
N LEU A 134 -2.87 -13.59 -9.58
CA LEU A 134 -3.37 -12.21 -9.69
C LEU A 134 -4.87 -12.18 -9.98
#